data_AF-A0A4Q3DPI3-F1
#
_entry.id   AF-A0A4Q3DPI3-F1
#
_cell.length_a   1.000
_cell.length_b   1.000
_cell.length_c   1.000
_cell.angle_alpha   90.00
_cell.angle_beta   90.00
_cell.angle_gamma   90.00
#
_symmetry.space_group_name_H-M   'P 1'
#
loop_
_entity.id
_entity.type
_entity.pdbx_description
1 polymer ?
#
loop_
_entity_poly.entity_id
_entity_poly.type
_entity_poly.pdbx_seq_one_letter_code
_entity_poly.pdbx_strand_id
1 'polypeptide(L)'
;MRGQLLAGIFVLGWLSAGVAGASELPGKIAAMCVQGQLNALGYPVGTIDGQIGPRSIAAAERYAAESKLETVGALSAATAELWCRALAAHDPKLVAFLDRAEEAAELAGRSYGTADDFRYDIAANVPADEVDVIKRTTAMAETYLMANFGSGIPEAKRKRITIKIVATGKGNQEHGGGGGVATAFAGTKQRPFFDVAHVQWNQNSQGRGWTNEADSMKTVAHEYAHIWQGELGAISGSRQPLPGWVNEGIAEYLGYRVIVDAGLMNWENVRPFVLNGAMQDQLGTPLDKITAWPGHAGFLAIDWLVESSPNGLPALRQLGEAVGEGRSTKAAFYDAFGLELDDFYAQFEAWRPLVVRNPGQAFAIRPKLIMAN
;
A
#
# COMPACT_ATOMS: atom_id res chain seq x y z
N MET A 1 77.08 26.45 -19.09
CA MET A 1 76.13 25.86 -20.05
C MET A 1 74.99 25.23 -19.27
N ARG A 2 73.74 25.69 -19.52
CA ARG A 2 72.41 25.24 -18.99
C ARG A 2 72.30 25.18 -17.45
N GLY A 3 71.53 25.99 -16.71
CA GLY A 3 70.39 26.85 -17.00
C GLY A 3 69.14 26.36 -16.24
N GLN A 4 68.52 27.26 -15.44
CA GLN A 4 67.13 27.23 -14.90
C GLN A 4 66.84 26.36 -13.65
N LEU A 5 65.93 26.71 -12.74
CA LEU A 5 65.34 27.97 -12.23
C LEU A 5 64.52 27.54 -10.97
N LEU A 6 64.43 28.40 -9.95
CA LEU A 6 63.58 28.24 -8.76
C LEU A 6 62.08 28.30 -9.10
N ALA A 7 61.22 27.58 -8.36
CA ALA A 7 59.92 28.08 -7.88
C ALA A 7 59.24 27.05 -6.95
N GLY A 8 58.80 27.51 -5.79
CA GLY A 8 58.02 26.72 -4.84
C GLY A 8 56.58 26.50 -5.30
N ILE A 9 55.97 25.43 -4.78
CA ILE A 9 54.54 25.17 -4.91
C ILE A 9 53.96 24.99 -3.51
N PHE A 10 53.08 25.91 -3.15
CA PHE A 10 52.13 25.82 -2.05
C PHE A 10 51.30 24.54 -2.20
N VAL A 11 51.40 23.63 -1.23
CA VAL A 11 50.42 22.54 -1.08
C VAL A 11 49.22 23.13 -0.33
N LEU A 12 48.30 23.73 -1.07
CA LEU A 12 46.96 24.05 -0.59
C LEU A 12 46.16 22.75 -0.51
N GLY A 13 45.91 22.30 0.72
CA GLY A 13 45.00 21.20 1.01
C GLY A 13 43.59 21.53 0.53
N TRP A 14 43.06 20.67 -0.33
CA TRP A 14 41.64 20.62 -0.59
C TRP A 14 40.99 19.74 0.47
N LEU A 15 40.35 20.40 1.44
CA LEU A 15 39.30 19.79 2.25
C LEU A 15 38.16 19.39 1.32
N SER A 16 38.00 18.10 1.06
CA SER A 16 36.76 17.55 0.53
C SER A 16 35.68 17.67 1.61
N ALA A 17 34.91 18.75 1.57
CA ALA A 17 33.61 18.78 2.26
C ALA A 17 32.71 17.76 1.55
N GLY A 18 32.43 16.65 2.24
CA GLY A 18 31.48 15.64 1.78
C GLY A 18 30.10 16.26 1.63
N VAL A 19 29.64 16.41 0.39
CA VAL A 19 28.22 16.56 0.10
C VAL A 19 27.57 15.25 0.52
N ALA A 20 26.62 15.31 1.45
CA ALA A 20 25.80 14.16 1.83
C ALA A 20 25.19 13.53 0.57
N GLY A 21 25.45 12.23 0.37
CA GLY A 21 25.22 11.54 -0.90
C GLY A 21 23.74 11.37 -1.22
N ALA A 22 23.37 11.67 -2.47
CA ALA A 22 22.11 11.22 -3.02
C ALA A 22 22.05 9.69 -2.95
N SER A 23 20.96 9.13 -2.43
CA SER A 23 20.74 7.69 -2.39
C SER A 23 20.59 7.13 -3.81
N GLU A 24 21.21 5.99 -4.08
CA GLU A 24 21.07 5.26 -5.35
C GLU A 24 19.60 4.93 -5.61
N LEU A 25 19.14 5.11 -6.85
CA LEU A 25 17.77 4.80 -7.24
C LEU A 25 17.70 3.32 -7.66
N PRO A 26 16.78 2.51 -7.09
CA PRO A 26 16.56 1.15 -7.58
C PRO A 26 16.24 1.16 -9.08
N GLY A 27 16.82 0.22 -9.84
CA GLY A 27 16.79 0.26 -11.31
C GLY A 27 15.40 0.41 -11.94
N LYS A 28 14.36 -0.19 -11.33
CA LYS A 28 12.96 -0.03 -11.77
C LYS A 28 12.42 1.39 -11.51
N ILE A 29 12.71 1.97 -10.34
CA ILE A 29 12.31 3.35 -9.99
C ILE A 29 13.02 4.35 -10.91
N ALA A 30 14.32 4.13 -11.14
CA ALA A 30 15.10 4.92 -12.09
C ALA A 30 14.53 4.84 -13.52
N ALA A 31 14.13 3.65 -13.97
CA ALA A 31 13.52 3.44 -15.27
C ALA A 31 12.14 4.13 -15.40
N MET A 32 11.31 4.11 -14.35
CA MET A 32 10.05 4.84 -14.34
C MET A 32 10.26 6.36 -14.37
N CYS A 33 11.28 6.85 -13.65
CA CYS A 33 11.65 8.27 -13.67
C CYS A 33 11.96 8.76 -15.09
N VAL A 34 12.92 8.11 -15.78
CA VAL A 34 13.31 8.49 -17.15
C VAL A 34 12.15 8.38 -18.14
N GLN A 35 11.32 7.33 -18.03
CA GLN A 35 10.12 7.17 -18.86
C GLN A 35 9.12 8.31 -18.67
N GLY A 36 8.88 8.73 -17.42
CA GLY A 36 8.00 9.86 -17.10
C GLY A 36 8.53 11.18 -17.64
N GLN A 37 9.83 11.43 -17.48
CA GLN A 37 10.49 12.65 -17.96
C GLN A 37 10.44 12.75 -19.50
N LEU A 38 10.78 11.68 -20.21
CA LEU A 38 10.75 11.64 -21.68
C LEU A 38 9.33 11.84 -22.23
N ASN A 39 8.32 11.21 -21.62
CA ASN A 39 6.92 11.44 -22.00
C ASN A 39 6.50 12.90 -21.77
N ALA A 40 6.90 13.51 -20.64
CA ALA A 40 6.59 14.91 -20.33
C ALA A 40 7.23 15.90 -21.31
N LEU A 41 8.39 15.56 -21.87
CA LEU A 41 9.08 16.30 -22.92
C LEU A 41 8.51 16.05 -24.33
N GLY A 42 7.53 15.15 -24.48
CA GLY A 42 6.91 14.82 -25.77
C GLY A 42 7.59 13.69 -26.56
N TYR A 43 8.49 12.92 -25.93
CA TYR A 43 9.14 11.75 -26.53
C TYR A 43 8.43 10.47 -26.05
N PRO A 44 7.59 9.84 -26.89
CA PRO A 44 6.63 8.84 -26.44
C PRO A 44 7.28 7.48 -26.15
N VAL A 45 7.58 7.21 -24.88
CA VAL A 45 8.18 5.93 -24.43
C VAL A 45 7.16 4.79 -24.33
N GLY A 46 5.86 5.12 -24.30
CA GLY A 46 4.78 4.17 -23.98
C GLY A 46 4.37 4.26 -22.51
N THR A 47 3.91 3.15 -21.96
CA THR A 47 3.55 3.03 -20.54
C THR A 47 4.79 3.27 -19.66
N ILE A 48 4.59 3.96 -18.54
CA ILE A 48 5.62 4.12 -17.50
C ILE A 48 5.54 2.89 -16.61
N ASP A 49 6.38 1.89 -16.85
CA ASP A 49 6.34 0.56 -16.23
C ASP A 49 7.68 0.12 -15.60
N GLY A 50 8.74 0.92 -15.79
CA GLY A 50 10.09 0.63 -15.33
C GLY A 50 10.84 -0.42 -16.15
N GLN A 51 10.32 -0.80 -17.32
CA GLN A 51 10.98 -1.70 -18.26
C GLN A 51 11.57 -0.90 -19.43
N ILE A 52 12.89 -0.87 -19.55
CA ILE A 52 13.57 -0.20 -20.67
C ILE A 52 13.44 -1.04 -21.94
N GLY A 53 12.37 -0.79 -22.70
CA GLY A 53 12.10 -1.41 -24.00
C GLY A 53 12.55 -0.56 -25.19
N PRO A 54 12.39 -1.08 -26.43
CA PRO A 54 12.83 -0.39 -27.66
C PRO A 54 12.29 1.03 -27.82
N ARG A 55 11.06 1.29 -27.37
CA ARG A 55 10.44 2.63 -27.40
C ARG A 55 11.11 3.61 -26.45
N SER A 56 11.50 3.17 -25.25
CA SER A 56 12.23 4.01 -24.29
C SER A 56 13.61 4.35 -24.83
N ILE A 57 14.31 3.37 -25.41
CA ILE A 57 15.64 3.55 -26.02
C ILE A 57 15.56 4.55 -27.17
N ALA A 58 14.64 4.36 -28.12
CA ALA A 58 14.48 5.26 -29.26
C ALA A 58 14.09 6.69 -28.85
N ALA A 59 13.26 6.85 -27.82
CA ALA A 59 12.91 8.16 -27.28
C ALA A 59 14.13 8.88 -26.66
N ALA A 60 14.94 8.15 -25.89
CA ALA A 60 16.17 8.68 -25.30
C ALA A 60 17.21 9.07 -26.36
N GLU A 61 17.41 8.24 -27.38
CA GLU A 61 18.30 8.52 -28.51
C GLU A 61 17.89 9.81 -29.27
N ARG A 62 16.59 9.96 -29.56
CA ARG A 62 16.06 11.16 -30.21
C ARG A 62 16.29 12.41 -29.35
N TYR A 63 15.99 12.32 -28.06
CA TYR A 63 16.20 13.44 -27.15
C TYR A 63 17.68 13.82 -27.02
N ALA A 64 18.59 12.84 -26.91
CA ALA A 64 20.03 13.10 -26.84
C ALA A 64 20.56 13.80 -28.09
N ALA A 65 20.11 13.38 -29.28
CA ALA A 65 20.48 14.00 -30.55
C ALA A 65 20.03 15.47 -30.65
N GLU A 66 18.88 15.81 -30.05
CA GLU A 66 18.30 17.15 -30.10
C GLU A 66 18.83 18.07 -28.98
N SER A 67 19.14 17.52 -27.80
CA SER A 67 19.45 18.29 -26.56
C SER A 67 20.93 18.28 -26.15
N LYS A 68 21.81 17.65 -26.94
CA LYS A 68 23.27 17.56 -26.71
C LYS A 68 23.68 16.88 -25.40
N LEU A 69 22.90 15.91 -24.93
CA LEU A 69 23.19 15.08 -23.74
C LEU A 69 23.95 13.78 -24.08
N GLU A 70 24.93 13.88 -24.99
CA GLU A 70 25.70 12.73 -25.51
C GLU A 70 26.52 12.00 -24.42
N THR A 71 26.74 12.64 -23.27
CA THR A 71 27.61 12.14 -22.20
C THR A 71 26.98 11.05 -21.32
N VAL A 72 25.67 10.83 -21.38
CA VAL A 72 24.97 9.84 -20.53
C VAL A 72 25.05 8.41 -21.11
N GLY A 73 25.38 8.28 -22.40
CA GLY A 73 25.42 7.00 -23.10
C GLY A 73 24.04 6.39 -23.40
N ALA A 74 24.01 5.20 -23.98
CA ALA A 74 22.76 4.54 -24.37
C ALA A 74 21.87 4.24 -23.15
N LEU A 75 20.56 4.44 -23.29
CA LEU A 75 19.61 4.09 -22.24
C LEU A 75 19.49 2.57 -22.11
N SER A 76 19.71 2.08 -20.90
CA SER A 76 19.61 0.68 -20.50
C SER A 76 19.15 0.62 -19.03
N ALA A 77 18.85 -0.58 -18.52
CA ALA A 77 18.58 -0.74 -17.09
C ALA A 77 19.74 -0.25 -16.21
N ALA A 78 21.00 -0.44 -16.65
CA ALA A 78 22.18 -0.04 -15.90
C ALA A 78 22.46 1.47 -15.93
N THR A 79 21.91 2.18 -16.92
CA THR A 79 22.14 3.63 -17.10
C THR A 79 20.91 4.47 -16.78
N ALA A 80 19.78 3.86 -16.40
CA ALA A 80 18.51 4.54 -16.18
C ALA A 80 18.59 5.63 -15.09
N GLU A 81 19.35 5.41 -14.01
CA GLU A 81 19.52 6.43 -12.96
C GLU A 81 20.30 7.64 -13.47
N LEU A 82 21.39 7.41 -14.20
CA LEU A 82 22.17 8.48 -14.82
C LEU A 82 21.29 9.34 -15.73
N TRP A 83 20.41 8.69 -16.51
CA TRP A 83 19.43 9.36 -17.36
C TRP A 83 18.40 10.18 -16.55
N CYS A 84 17.79 9.59 -15.52
CA CYS A 84 16.81 10.26 -14.67
C CYS A 84 17.38 11.56 -14.07
N ARG A 85 18.61 11.50 -13.54
CA ARG A 85 19.30 12.65 -12.95
C ARG A 85 19.75 13.67 -13.99
N ALA A 86 20.27 13.22 -15.14
CA ALA A 86 20.72 14.12 -16.21
C ALA A 86 19.58 14.94 -16.81
N LEU A 87 18.41 14.33 -17.00
CA LEU A 87 17.21 15.02 -17.49
C LEU A 87 16.72 16.07 -16.49
N ALA A 88 16.63 15.72 -15.21
CA ALA A 88 16.24 16.65 -14.15
C ALA A 88 17.22 17.83 -14.01
N ALA A 89 18.51 17.60 -14.22
CA ALA A 89 19.52 18.66 -14.22
C ALA A 89 19.43 19.58 -15.46
N HIS A 90 18.97 19.07 -16.59
CA HIS A 90 18.87 19.81 -17.84
C HIS A 90 17.61 20.69 -17.92
N ASP A 91 16.48 20.23 -17.38
CA ASP A 91 15.22 20.98 -17.36
C ASP A 91 14.60 21.01 -15.96
N PRO A 92 14.48 22.20 -15.33
CA PRO A 92 13.86 22.37 -14.00
C PRO A 92 12.45 21.79 -13.88
N LYS A 93 11.67 21.68 -14.97
CA LYS A 93 10.33 21.08 -14.95
C LYS A 93 10.35 19.59 -14.65
N LEU A 94 11.49 18.94 -14.84
CA LEU A 94 11.68 17.49 -14.67
C LEU A 94 12.15 17.10 -13.28
N VAL A 95 12.52 18.09 -12.44
CA VAL A 95 12.96 17.88 -11.06
C VAL A 95 11.92 17.12 -10.24
N ALA A 96 10.62 17.44 -10.40
CA ALA A 96 9.54 16.75 -9.70
C ALA A 96 9.45 15.24 -10.00
N PHE A 97 10.01 14.75 -11.12
CA PHE A 97 10.10 13.31 -11.38
C PHE A 97 11.25 12.67 -10.61
N LEU A 98 12.38 13.37 -10.49
CA LEU A 98 13.51 12.93 -9.68
C LEU A 98 13.14 12.94 -8.21
N ASP A 99 12.50 14.01 -7.70
CA ASP A 99 12.06 14.10 -6.30
C ASP A 99 11.13 12.92 -5.94
N ARG A 100 10.16 12.60 -6.80
CA ARG A 100 9.28 11.43 -6.61
C ARG A 100 10.04 10.11 -6.68
N ALA A 101 11.06 10.00 -7.53
CA ALA A 101 11.87 8.80 -7.63
C ALA A 101 12.77 8.63 -6.40
N GLU A 102 13.32 9.71 -5.87
CA GLU A 102 14.10 9.73 -4.64
C GLU A 102 13.24 9.45 -3.42
N GLU A 103 12.03 10.01 -3.35
CA GLU A 103 11.04 9.68 -2.31
C GLU A 103 10.63 8.20 -2.38
N ALA A 104 10.35 7.68 -3.58
CA ALA A 104 10.05 6.26 -3.78
C ALA A 104 11.24 5.35 -3.46
N ALA A 105 12.47 5.78 -3.74
CA ALA A 105 13.70 5.05 -3.43
C ALA A 105 14.01 5.10 -1.92
N GLU A 106 13.79 6.23 -1.26
CA GLU A 106 13.88 6.37 0.18
C GLU A 106 12.84 5.47 0.84
N LEU A 107 11.60 5.47 0.35
CA LEU A 107 10.54 4.61 0.83
C LEU A 107 10.81 3.12 0.57
N ALA A 108 11.41 2.77 -0.57
CA ALA A 108 11.86 1.41 -0.85
C ALA A 108 13.09 1.00 -0.02
N GLY A 109 13.94 1.97 0.32
CA GLY A 109 15.16 1.83 1.11
C GLY A 109 14.94 1.97 2.62
N ARG A 110 13.78 2.46 3.06
CA ARG A 110 13.36 2.40 4.45
C ARG A 110 13.31 0.94 4.85
N SER A 111 14.17 0.58 5.81
CA SER A 111 13.97 -0.62 6.61
C SER A 111 12.61 -0.47 7.28
N TYR A 112 11.60 -1.12 6.72
CA TYR A 112 10.33 -1.30 7.41
C TYR A 112 10.61 -2.16 8.64
N GLY A 113 10.83 -1.54 9.79
CA GLY A 113 11.19 -2.20 11.05
C GLY A 113 12.37 -3.17 10.94
N THR A 114 12.63 -3.95 11.99
CA THR A 114 13.36 -5.21 11.81
C THR A 114 12.34 -6.26 11.42
N ALA A 115 12.54 -6.93 10.28
CA ALA A 115 11.75 -8.07 9.83
C ALA A 115 11.72 -9.26 10.83
N ASP A 116 12.36 -9.10 12.00
CA ASP A 116 12.48 -10.05 13.11
C ASP A 116 11.50 -9.77 14.27
N ASP A 117 10.58 -8.82 14.11
CA ASP A 117 9.59 -8.50 15.14
C ASP A 117 8.48 -9.53 15.28
N PHE A 118 8.40 -10.50 14.36
CA PHE A 118 7.45 -11.62 14.41
C PHE A 118 8.21 -12.96 14.40
N ARG A 119 7.54 -14.01 14.88
CA ARG A 119 8.00 -15.39 14.64
C ARG A 119 7.48 -15.84 13.30
N TYR A 120 8.27 -16.63 12.57
CA TYR A 120 7.86 -17.17 11.29
C TYR A 120 7.89 -18.70 11.32
N ASP A 121 6.81 -19.31 10.83
CA ASP A 121 6.65 -20.73 10.60
C ASP A 121 6.51 -20.93 9.08
N ILE A 122 7.66 -21.15 8.42
CA ILE A 122 7.77 -21.13 6.95
C ILE A 122 7.98 -22.57 6.45
N ALA A 123 7.10 -23.02 5.56
CA ALA A 123 7.28 -24.31 4.91
C ALA A 123 8.50 -24.29 3.96
N ALA A 124 9.21 -25.41 3.85
CA ALA A 124 10.47 -25.49 3.09
C ALA A 124 10.31 -25.19 1.58
N ASN A 125 9.10 -25.28 1.04
CA ASN A 125 8.80 -25.05 -0.38
C ASN A 125 8.28 -23.64 -0.68
N VAL A 126 8.28 -22.72 0.29
CA VAL A 126 7.88 -21.33 0.05
C VAL A 126 9.02 -20.59 -0.66
N PRO A 127 8.74 -19.92 -1.80
CA PRO A 127 9.71 -19.06 -2.48
C PRO A 127 10.22 -17.92 -1.58
N ALA A 128 11.51 -17.60 -1.67
CA ALA A 128 12.14 -16.61 -0.79
C ALA A 128 11.61 -15.18 -1.02
N ASP A 129 11.32 -14.83 -2.27
CA ASP A 129 10.71 -13.56 -2.66
C ASP A 129 9.32 -13.37 -2.05
N GLU A 130 8.51 -14.44 -1.98
CA GLU A 130 7.20 -14.41 -1.32
C GLU A 130 7.31 -14.21 0.20
N VAL A 131 8.33 -14.80 0.83
CA VAL A 131 8.65 -14.54 2.24
C VAL A 131 9.01 -13.06 2.45
N ASP A 132 9.82 -12.50 1.55
CA ASP A 132 10.24 -11.10 1.61
C ASP A 132 9.07 -10.13 1.39
N VAL A 133 8.13 -10.44 0.50
CA VAL A 133 6.87 -9.69 0.31
C VAL A 133 6.08 -9.63 1.62
N ILE A 134 5.88 -10.77 2.29
CA ILE A 134 5.13 -10.84 3.55
C ILE A 134 5.83 -10.05 4.65
N LYS A 135 7.14 -10.23 4.82
CA LYS A 135 7.94 -9.54 5.84
C LYS A 135 7.93 -8.03 5.65
N ARG A 136 8.26 -7.55 4.44
CA ARG A 136 8.28 -6.12 4.13
C ARG A 136 6.91 -5.47 4.36
N THR A 137 5.85 -6.13 3.89
CA THR A 137 4.50 -5.55 4.02
C THR A 137 3.98 -5.54 5.45
N THR A 138 4.32 -6.55 6.26
CA THR A 138 3.99 -6.58 7.69
C THR A 138 4.55 -5.33 8.38
N ALA A 139 5.81 -4.98 8.09
CA ALA A 139 6.42 -3.82 8.71
C ALA A 139 5.99 -2.48 8.07
N MET A 140 5.61 -2.49 6.80
CA MET A 140 4.93 -1.36 6.13
C MET A 140 3.59 -1.05 6.81
N ALA A 141 2.78 -2.07 7.08
CA ALA A 141 1.52 -1.90 7.80
C ALA A 141 1.73 -1.35 9.21
N GLU A 142 2.72 -1.84 9.96
CA GLU A 142 3.05 -1.29 11.28
C GLU A 142 3.47 0.19 11.20
N THR A 143 4.32 0.54 10.24
CA THR A 143 4.76 1.93 10.01
C THR A 143 3.58 2.84 9.70
N TYR A 144 2.69 2.38 8.80
CA TYR A 144 1.47 3.10 8.46
C TYR A 144 0.59 3.34 9.68
N LEU A 145 0.41 2.32 10.52
CA LEU A 145 -0.42 2.42 11.72
C LEU A 145 0.19 3.38 12.74
N MET A 146 1.50 3.33 12.97
CA MET A 146 2.18 4.29 13.85
C MET A 146 1.99 5.74 13.38
N ALA A 147 2.16 5.99 12.08
CA ALA A 147 2.04 7.32 11.50
C ALA A 147 0.61 7.89 11.54
N ASN A 148 -0.40 7.04 11.28
CA ASN A 148 -1.78 7.49 11.09
C ASN A 148 -2.67 7.35 12.33
N PHE A 149 -2.29 6.50 13.28
CA PHE A 149 -3.08 6.20 14.48
C PHE A 149 -2.33 6.44 15.78
N GLY A 150 -1.08 6.89 15.74
CA GLY A 150 -0.23 7.21 16.90
C GLY A 150 0.46 6.00 17.54
N SER A 151 0.01 4.77 17.26
CA SER A 151 0.74 3.54 17.58
C SER A 151 0.20 2.37 16.76
N GLY A 152 1.06 1.39 16.48
CA GLY A 152 0.66 0.08 15.97
C GLY A 152 0.59 -0.97 17.08
N ILE A 153 0.95 -2.21 16.77
CA ILE A 153 0.95 -3.33 17.71
C ILE A 153 2.23 -3.29 18.54
N PRO A 154 2.22 -3.27 19.89
CA PRO A 154 3.45 -3.21 20.67
C PRO A 154 4.46 -4.30 20.31
N GLU A 155 5.74 -3.94 20.16
CA GLU A 155 6.82 -4.85 19.74
C GLU A 155 6.88 -6.15 20.57
N ALA A 156 6.74 -6.02 21.90
CA ALA A 156 6.72 -7.17 22.81
C ALA A 156 5.61 -8.17 22.47
N LYS A 157 4.47 -7.71 21.93
CA LYS A 157 3.37 -8.55 21.46
C LYS A 157 3.64 -9.11 20.07
N ARG A 158 4.14 -8.30 19.13
CA ARG A 158 4.55 -8.76 17.79
C ARG A 158 5.49 -9.97 17.88
N LYS A 159 6.49 -9.92 18.78
CA LYS A 159 7.47 -11.01 19.00
C LYS A 159 6.89 -12.33 19.51
N ARG A 160 5.61 -12.34 19.88
CA ARG A 160 4.87 -13.55 20.30
C ARG A 160 3.90 -14.04 19.23
N ILE A 161 3.55 -13.21 18.26
CA ILE A 161 2.71 -13.59 17.13
C ILE A 161 3.58 -14.42 16.16
N THR A 162 3.01 -15.52 15.68
CA THR A 162 3.65 -16.37 14.67
C THR A 162 2.91 -16.21 13.36
N ILE A 163 3.63 -15.79 12.32
CA ILE A 163 3.15 -15.74 10.94
C ILE A 163 3.50 -17.08 10.28
N LYS A 164 2.48 -17.81 9.83
CA LYS A 164 2.64 -19.06 9.10
C LYS A 164 2.59 -18.81 7.60
N ILE A 165 3.58 -19.31 6.89
CA ILE A 165 3.68 -19.15 5.44
C ILE A 165 3.86 -20.53 4.81
N VAL A 166 2.97 -20.88 3.90
CA VAL A 166 3.01 -22.16 3.17
C VAL A 166 2.84 -21.92 1.68
N ALA A 167 3.16 -22.93 0.87
CA ALA A 167 2.92 -22.94 -0.56
C ALA A 167 2.24 -24.26 -0.93
N THR A 168 1.01 -24.47 -0.45
CA THR A 168 0.28 -25.73 -0.66
C THR A 168 -0.73 -25.66 -1.79
N GLY A 169 -1.20 -24.45 -2.12
CA GLY A 169 -2.27 -24.21 -3.06
C GLY A 169 -3.66 -24.59 -2.55
N LYS A 170 -3.78 -24.96 -1.27
CA LYS A 170 -5.02 -25.45 -0.64
C LYS A 170 -5.64 -24.46 0.35
N GLY A 171 -4.96 -23.34 0.62
CA GLY A 171 -5.39 -22.37 1.62
C GLY A 171 -5.26 -22.91 3.04
N ASN A 172 -5.83 -22.18 4.01
CA ASN A 172 -5.69 -22.49 5.42
C ASN A 172 -6.49 -23.74 5.81
N GLN A 173 -5.78 -24.85 5.98
CA GLN A 173 -6.32 -26.14 6.42
C GLN A 173 -6.33 -26.28 7.95
N GLU A 174 -5.88 -25.27 8.71
CA GLU A 174 -5.97 -25.27 10.17
C GLU A 174 -7.44 -25.10 10.62
N HIS A 175 -7.77 -25.56 11.84
CA HIS A 175 -9.12 -25.44 12.38
C HIS A 175 -9.56 -23.96 12.45
N GLY A 176 -10.70 -23.65 11.83
CA GLY A 176 -11.21 -22.28 11.70
C GLY A 176 -10.65 -21.49 10.50
N GLY A 177 -9.71 -22.05 9.74
CA GLY A 177 -9.09 -21.39 8.58
C GLY A 177 -9.94 -21.39 7.31
N GLY A 178 -10.94 -22.26 7.21
CA GLY A 178 -11.94 -22.25 6.13
C GLY A 178 -11.41 -22.46 4.71
N GLY A 179 -10.14 -22.86 4.55
CA GLY A 179 -9.50 -22.96 3.23
C GLY A 179 -9.14 -21.61 2.61
N GLY A 180 -9.17 -20.51 3.36
CA GLY A 180 -8.84 -19.18 2.84
C GLY A 180 -7.37 -19.05 2.43
N VAL A 181 -7.08 -18.22 1.42
CA VAL A 181 -5.70 -17.90 1.02
C VAL A 181 -4.88 -17.29 2.16
N ALA A 182 -5.55 -16.48 2.98
CA ALA A 182 -4.97 -15.81 4.12
C ALA A 182 -6.00 -15.73 5.26
N THR A 183 -5.51 -15.70 6.50
CA THR A 183 -6.35 -15.51 7.71
C THR A 183 -5.52 -14.92 8.84
N ALA A 184 -6.07 -14.04 9.65
CA ALA A 184 -5.37 -13.42 10.79
C ALA A 184 -5.36 -14.25 12.08
N PHE A 185 -6.32 -15.17 12.25
CA PHE A 185 -6.54 -15.89 13.50
C PHE A 185 -6.57 -17.41 13.30
N ALA A 186 -6.03 -18.14 14.28
CA ALA A 186 -6.23 -19.57 14.45
C ALA A 186 -6.94 -19.81 15.80
N GLY A 187 -8.27 -19.99 15.74
CA GLY A 187 -9.12 -19.92 16.93
C GLY A 187 -9.01 -18.55 17.60
N THR A 188 -8.73 -18.49 18.90
CA THR A 188 -8.60 -17.22 19.63
C THR A 188 -7.24 -16.55 19.50
N LYS A 189 -6.26 -17.20 18.86
CA LYS A 189 -4.88 -16.71 18.78
C LYS A 189 -4.67 -15.91 17.50
N GLN A 190 -4.04 -14.75 17.62
CA GLN A 190 -3.46 -14.05 16.48
C GLN A 190 -2.35 -14.91 15.87
N ARG A 191 -2.60 -15.39 14.66
CA ARG A 191 -1.71 -16.26 13.90
C ARG A 191 -1.97 -16.01 12.42
N PRO A 192 -1.40 -14.94 11.84
CA PRO A 192 -1.50 -14.70 10.41
C PRO A 192 -1.02 -15.92 9.64
N PHE A 193 -1.77 -16.29 8.62
CA PHE A 193 -1.49 -17.41 7.74
C PHE A 193 -1.54 -16.91 6.30
N PHE A 194 -0.62 -17.39 5.47
CA PHE A 194 -0.59 -17.12 4.04
C PHE A 194 -0.25 -18.40 3.26
N ASP A 195 -1.06 -18.76 2.27
CA ASP A 195 -0.74 -19.79 1.28
C ASP A 195 -0.38 -19.15 -0.07
N VAL A 196 0.92 -18.97 -0.31
CA VAL A 196 1.44 -18.22 -1.45
C VAL A 196 1.28 -18.95 -2.79
N ALA A 197 0.94 -20.25 -2.75
CA ALA A 197 0.62 -21.03 -3.94
C ALA A 197 -0.89 -21.09 -4.21
N HIS A 198 -1.72 -20.48 -3.36
CA HIS A 198 -3.16 -20.46 -3.58
C HIS A 198 -3.52 -19.58 -4.79
N VAL A 199 -4.55 -19.98 -5.55
CA VAL A 199 -4.97 -19.29 -6.78
C VAL A 199 -5.38 -17.82 -6.53
N GLN A 200 -5.76 -17.49 -5.31
CA GLN A 200 -6.14 -16.12 -4.90
C GLN A 200 -4.97 -15.28 -4.38
N TRP A 201 -3.76 -15.82 -4.23
CA TRP A 201 -2.60 -15.08 -3.68
C TRP A 201 -2.01 -14.09 -4.69
N ASN A 202 -1.78 -14.57 -5.91
CA ASN A 202 -1.22 -13.81 -7.03
C ASN A 202 -2.30 -13.60 -8.10
N GLN A 203 -3.34 -12.83 -7.77
CA GLN A 203 -4.41 -12.57 -8.72
C GLN A 203 -3.89 -11.78 -9.92
N ASN A 204 -4.45 -12.03 -11.11
CA ASN A 204 -4.11 -11.27 -12.29
C ASN A 204 -4.49 -9.79 -12.12
N SER A 205 -3.48 -8.92 -12.00
CA SER A 205 -3.65 -7.47 -11.85
C SER A 205 -3.63 -6.70 -13.17
N GLN A 206 -3.59 -7.37 -14.33
CA GLN A 206 -3.54 -6.73 -15.64
C GLN A 206 -4.71 -5.74 -15.81
N GLY A 207 -4.38 -4.49 -16.14
CA GLY A 207 -5.37 -3.43 -16.35
C GLY A 207 -5.90 -2.77 -15.07
N ARG A 208 -5.50 -3.22 -13.87
CA ARG A 208 -5.90 -2.60 -12.59
C ARG A 208 -5.09 -1.33 -12.27
N GLY A 209 -3.89 -1.19 -12.86
CA GLY A 209 -2.99 -0.08 -12.57
C GLY A 209 -2.06 -0.32 -11.39
N TRP A 210 -1.86 -1.58 -10.98
CA TRP A 210 -0.85 -2.03 -10.01
C TRP A 210 -0.33 -3.43 -10.36
N THR A 211 0.73 -3.88 -9.69
CA THR A 211 1.38 -5.19 -9.92
C THR A 211 0.72 -6.32 -9.15
N ASN A 212 0.93 -7.57 -9.56
CA ASN A 212 0.51 -8.75 -8.79
C ASN A 212 1.11 -8.72 -7.37
N GLU A 213 2.39 -8.35 -7.24
CA GLU A 213 3.05 -8.19 -5.95
C GLU A 213 2.30 -7.22 -5.04
N ALA A 214 1.88 -6.05 -5.55
CA ALA A 214 1.09 -5.10 -4.77
C ALA A 214 -0.26 -5.68 -4.31
N ASP A 215 -0.90 -6.52 -5.13
CA ASP A 215 -2.14 -7.24 -4.79
C ASP A 215 -1.91 -8.21 -3.62
N SER A 216 -0.81 -8.96 -3.63
CA SER A 216 -0.40 -9.84 -2.54
C SER A 216 -0.04 -9.06 -1.27
N MET A 217 0.68 -7.94 -1.41
CA MET A 217 0.97 -7.04 -0.31
C MET A 217 -0.32 -6.51 0.34
N LYS A 218 -1.33 -6.11 -0.45
CA LYS A 218 -2.64 -5.71 0.08
C LYS A 218 -3.25 -6.81 0.94
N THR A 219 -3.18 -8.08 0.51
CA THR A 219 -3.66 -9.23 1.32
C THR A 219 -2.90 -9.34 2.64
N VAL A 220 -1.58 -9.13 2.65
CA VAL A 220 -0.79 -9.12 3.90
C VAL A 220 -1.21 -7.97 4.82
N ALA A 221 -1.37 -6.77 4.27
CA ALA A 221 -1.81 -5.59 5.03
C ALA A 221 -3.24 -5.75 5.57
N HIS A 222 -4.13 -6.42 4.83
CA HIS A 222 -5.48 -6.78 5.27
C HIS A 222 -5.43 -7.66 6.53
N GLU A 223 -4.68 -8.76 6.50
CA GLU A 223 -4.55 -9.62 7.69
C GLU A 223 -3.82 -8.91 8.84
N TYR A 224 -2.89 -7.99 8.52
CA TYR A 224 -2.26 -7.14 9.53
C TYR A 224 -3.30 -6.25 10.24
N ALA A 225 -4.22 -5.65 9.50
CA ALA A 225 -5.28 -4.83 10.07
C ALA A 225 -6.16 -5.63 11.04
N HIS A 226 -6.45 -6.91 10.75
CA HIS A 226 -7.16 -7.78 11.68
C HIS A 226 -6.39 -8.08 12.98
N ILE A 227 -5.08 -8.36 12.92
CA ILE A 227 -4.31 -8.52 14.16
C ILE A 227 -4.19 -7.21 14.94
N TRP A 228 -4.16 -6.06 14.26
CA TRP A 228 -4.22 -4.76 14.93
C TRP A 228 -5.58 -4.53 15.60
N GLN A 229 -6.70 -4.82 14.93
CA GLN A 229 -8.03 -4.81 15.57
C GLN A 229 -8.08 -5.72 16.80
N GLY A 230 -7.43 -6.89 16.73
CA GLY A 230 -7.36 -7.79 17.87
C GLY A 230 -6.51 -7.27 19.03
N GLU A 231 -5.46 -6.49 18.72
CA GLU A 231 -4.65 -5.80 19.71
C GLU A 231 -5.45 -4.72 20.45
N LEU A 232 -6.33 -4.01 19.75
CA LEU A 232 -7.26 -3.06 20.36
C LEU A 232 -8.36 -3.75 21.18
N GLY A 233 -8.47 -5.09 21.14
CA GLY A 233 -9.54 -5.85 21.80
C GLY A 233 -10.86 -5.86 21.03
N ALA A 234 -10.88 -5.31 19.82
CA ALA A 234 -12.09 -5.15 19.00
C ALA A 234 -12.56 -6.47 18.36
N ILE A 235 -11.64 -7.41 18.12
CA ILE A 235 -11.95 -8.69 17.48
C ILE A 235 -11.03 -9.82 18.00
N SER A 236 -11.53 -11.04 17.99
CA SER A 236 -10.74 -12.27 18.05
C SER A 236 -11.47 -13.35 17.26
N GLY A 237 -10.82 -14.49 16.96
CA GLY A 237 -11.49 -15.57 16.24
C GLY A 237 -12.65 -16.24 16.99
N SER A 238 -12.95 -15.89 18.25
CA SER A 238 -14.16 -16.33 18.96
C SER A 238 -15.07 -15.20 19.45
N ARG A 239 -14.71 -13.93 19.21
CA ARG A 239 -15.47 -12.76 19.66
C ARG A 239 -15.39 -11.68 18.59
N GLN A 240 -16.51 -11.43 17.93
CA GLN A 240 -16.64 -10.39 16.89
C GLN A 240 -17.84 -9.50 17.24
N PRO A 241 -17.68 -8.53 18.14
CA PRO A 241 -18.78 -7.66 18.61
C PRO A 241 -19.22 -6.63 17.55
N LEU A 242 -18.30 -6.24 16.67
CA LEU A 242 -18.59 -5.40 15.52
C LEU A 242 -19.27 -6.23 14.42
N PRO A 243 -20.17 -5.63 13.61
CA PRO A 243 -20.74 -6.28 12.44
C PRO A 243 -19.65 -6.76 11.48
N GLY A 244 -19.89 -7.86 10.76
CA GLY A 244 -18.91 -8.45 9.84
C GLY A 244 -18.40 -7.44 8.80
N TRP A 245 -19.27 -6.59 8.25
CA TRP A 245 -18.88 -5.55 7.29
C TRP A 245 -17.95 -4.49 7.89
N VAL A 246 -18.03 -4.23 9.19
CA VAL A 246 -17.12 -3.29 9.86
C VAL A 246 -15.75 -3.94 10.02
N ASN A 247 -15.70 -5.19 10.51
CA ASN A 247 -14.43 -5.88 10.72
C ASN A 247 -13.67 -6.07 9.40
N GLU A 248 -14.32 -6.67 8.40
CA GLU A 248 -13.73 -6.90 7.08
C GLU A 248 -13.55 -5.59 6.31
N GLY A 249 -14.47 -4.64 6.45
CA GLY A 249 -14.37 -3.35 5.77
C GLY A 249 -13.21 -2.50 6.25
N ILE A 250 -12.92 -2.49 7.55
CA ILE A 250 -11.73 -1.81 8.10
C ILE A 250 -10.47 -2.49 7.60
N ALA A 251 -10.42 -3.83 7.61
CA ALA A 251 -9.26 -4.56 7.13
C ALA A 251 -9.02 -4.35 5.63
N GLU A 252 -10.07 -4.39 4.82
CA GLU A 252 -10.01 -4.14 3.38
C GLU A 252 -9.56 -2.70 3.11
N TYR A 253 -10.15 -1.73 3.81
CA TYR A 253 -9.81 -0.31 3.68
C TYR A 253 -8.36 -0.04 4.05
N LEU A 254 -7.90 -0.49 5.22
CA LEU A 254 -6.52 -0.31 5.66
C LEU A 254 -5.54 -1.10 4.77
N GLY A 255 -5.92 -2.29 4.31
CA GLY A 255 -5.15 -3.08 3.36
C GLY A 255 -4.76 -2.27 2.13
N TYR A 256 -5.71 -1.57 1.51
CA TYR A 256 -5.39 -0.68 0.39
C TYR A 256 -4.66 0.60 0.82
N ARG A 257 -5.05 1.22 1.93
CA ARG A 257 -4.43 2.48 2.39
C ARG A 257 -2.94 2.33 2.63
N VAL A 258 -2.51 1.21 3.22
CA VAL A 258 -1.08 0.91 3.45
C VAL A 258 -0.32 0.87 2.12
N ILE A 259 -0.87 0.21 1.10
CA ILE A 259 -0.18 0.05 -0.19
C ILE A 259 -0.22 1.34 -1.03
N VAL A 260 -1.29 2.12 -0.91
CA VAL A 260 -1.37 3.46 -1.52
C VAL A 260 -0.43 4.45 -0.86
N ASP A 261 -0.33 4.46 0.47
CA ASP A 261 0.64 5.26 1.21
C ASP A 261 2.08 4.90 0.81
N ALA A 262 2.32 3.62 0.50
CA ALA A 262 3.59 3.16 -0.01
C ALA A 262 3.85 3.51 -1.50
N GLY A 263 2.93 4.20 -2.18
CA GLY A 263 3.07 4.57 -3.60
C GLY A 263 2.97 3.39 -4.57
N LEU A 264 2.54 2.21 -4.11
CA LEU A 264 2.47 0.98 -4.90
C LEU A 264 1.09 0.76 -5.56
N MET A 265 0.09 1.53 -5.13
CA MET A 265 -1.24 1.61 -5.72
C MET A 265 -1.68 3.08 -5.81
N ASN A 266 -2.58 3.37 -6.75
CA ASN A 266 -3.27 4.66 -6.81
C ASN A 266 -4.70 4.51 -6.28
N TRP A 267 -5.08 5.34 -5.31
CA TRP A 267 -6.41 5.35 -4.71
C TRP A 267 -7.54 5.56 -5.75
N GLU A 268 -7.27 6.32 -6.81
CA GLU A 268 -8.21 6.56 -7.92
C GLU A 268 -8.52 5.28 -8.71
N ASN A 269 -7.62 4.30 -8.70
CA ASN A 269 -7.84 2.99 -9.32
C ASN A 269 -8.45 1.98 -8.33
N VAL A 270 -8.08 2.08 -7.04
CA VAL A 270 -8.59 1.21 -5.98
C VAL A 270 -10.09 1.36 -5.82
N ARG A 271 -10.59 2.59 -5.70
CA ARG A 271 -12.01 2.87 -5.45
C ARG A 271 -12.94 2.23 -6.51
N PRO A 272 -12.72 2.42 -7.82
CA PRO A 272 -13.49 1.74 -8.86
C PRO A 272 -13.35 0.21 -8.84
N PHE A 273 -12.15 -0.31 -8.55
CA PHE A 273 -11.92 -1.76 -8.46
C PHE A 273 -12.76 -2.40 -7.34
N VAL A 274 -12.69 -1.84 -6.14
CA VAL A 274 -13.45 -2.35 -4.98
C VAL A 274 -14.95 -2.19 -5.21
N LEU A 275 -15.39 -1.07 -5.79
CA LEU A 275 -16.78 -0.90 -6.18
C LEU A 275 -17.24 -2.00 -7.14
N ASN A 276 -16.45 -2.31 -8.17
CA ASN A 276 -16.78 -3.37 -9.11
C ASN A 276 -16.89 -4.74 -8.40
N GLY A 277 -15.98 -5.04 -7.47
CA GLY A 277 -16.08 -6.24 -6.63
C GLY A 277 -17.34 -6.26 -5.75
N ALA A 278 -17.72 -5.12 -5.15
CA ALA A 278 -18.94 -5.02 -4.36
C ALA A 278 -20.20 -5.20 -5.21
N MET A 279 -20.20 -4.67 -6.44
CA MET A 279 -21.31 -4.77 -7.38
C MET A 279 -21.61 -6.21 -7.82
N GLN A 280 -20.58 -7.04 -7.93
CA GLN A 280 -20.75 -8.42 -8.37
C GLN A 280 -21.50 -9.26 -7.32
N ASP A 281 -21.10 -9.16 -6.05
CA ASP A 281 -21.51 -10.16 -5.05
C ASP A 281 -22.15 -9.60 -3.77
N GLN A 282 -22.09 -8.28 -3.53
CA GLN A 282 -22.37 -7.73 -2.19
C GLN A 282 -23.49 -6.68 -2.17
N LEU A 283 -23.52 -5.76 -3.14
CA LEU A 283 -24.48 -4.65 -3.16
C LEU A 283 -25.91 -5.05 -3.56
N GLY A 284 -26.13 -6.32 -3.93
CA GLY A 284 -27.46 -6.90 -4.07
C GLY A 284 -28.20 -7.09 -2.74
N THR A 285 -27.47 -7.10 -1.61
CA THR A 285 -27.97 -7.37 -0.27
C THR A 285 -27.80 -6.12 0.62
N PRO A 286 -28.72 -5.82 1.56
CA PRO A 286 -28.51 -4.77 2.54
C PRO A 286 -27.24 -4.99 3.37
N LEU A 287 -26.51 -3.92 3.67
CA LEU A 287 -25.17 -3.97 4.29
C LEU A 287 -25.14 -4.80 5.59
N ASP A 288 -26.15 -4.66 6.44
CA ASP A 288 -26.26 -5.36 7.73
C ASP A 288 -26.68 -6.84 7.58
N LYS A 289 -27.05 -7.27 6.38
CA LYS A 289 -27.46 -8.65 6.06
C LYS A 289 -26.43 -9.43 5.25
N ILE A 290 -25.32 -8.82 4.86
CA ILE A 290 -24.26 -9.52 4.12
C ILE A 290 -23.55 -10.48 5.07
N THR A 291 -23.67 -11.78 4.81
CA THR A 291 -23.10 -12.85 5.64
C THR A 291 -21.87 -13.50 5.01
N ALA A 292 -21.81 -13.57 3.68
CA ALA A 292 -20.66 -14.07 2.94
C ALA A 292 -19.68 -12.92 2.66
N TRP A 293 -18.50 -12.96 3.29
CA TRP A 293 -17.37 -12.03 3.16
C TRP A 293 -17.74 -10.59 2.73
N PRO A 294 -18.13 -9.70 3.66
CA PRO A 294 -18.63 -8.36 3.34
C PRO A 294 -17.53 -7.31 3.02
N GLY A 295 -16.33 -7.73 2.62
CA GLY A 295 -15.15 -6.85 2.54
C GLY A 295 -15.28 -5.64 1.62
N HIS A 296 -15.78 -5.81 0.38
CA HIS A 296 -15.87 -4.70 -0.57
C HIS A 296 -16.98 -3.69 -0.25
N ALA A 297 -18.18 -4.15 0.13
CA ALA A 297 -19.26 -3.28 0.59
C ALA A 297 -18.87 -2.60 1.92
N GLY A 298 -18.19 -3.35 2.80
CA GLY A 298 -17.60 -2.84 4.03
C GLY A 298 -16.57 -1.75 3.75
N PHE A 299 -15.67 -1.93 2.77
CA PHE A 299 -14.74 -0.90 2.32
C PHE A 299 -15.47 0.37 1.89
N LEU A 300 -16.52 0.27 1.07
CA LEU A 300 -17.28 1.44 0.62
C LEU A 300 -17.92 2.19 1.78
N ALA A 301 -18.42 1.45 2.78
CA ALA A 301 -18.99 2.00 3.99
C ALA A 301 -17.93 2.69 4.87
N ILE A 302 -16.78 2.05 5.12
CA ILE A 302 -15.68 2.60 5.90
C ILE A 302 -15.05 3.82 5.21
N ASP A 303 -14.87 3.78 3.90
CA ASP A 303 -14.39 4.91 3.10
C ASP A 303 -15.29 6.14 3.27
N TRP A 304 -16.61 5.95 3.24
CA TRP A 304 -17.57 7.04 3.46
C TRP A 304 -17.55 7.56 4.92
N LEU A 305 -17.46 6.66 5.90
CA LEU A 305 -17.38 7.01 7.32
C LEU A 305 -16.10 7.79 7.65
N VAL A 306 -14.94 7.33 7.15
CA VAL A 306 -13.66 8.03 7.34
C VAL A 306 -13.68 9.40 6.66
N GLU A 307 -14.20 9.50 5.43
CA GLU A 307 -14.29 10.76 4.69
C GLU A 307 -15.22 11.78 5.35
N SER A 308 -16.28 11.31 6.02
CA SER A 308 -17.27 12.19 6.66
C SER A 308 -16.98 12.46 8.15
N SER A 309 -16.14 11.64 8.78
CA SER A 309 -15.83 11.77 10.20
C SER A 309 -15.01 13.03 10.47
N PRO A 310 -15.33 13.80 11.53
CA PRO A 310 -14.50 14.93 11.95
C PRO A 310 -13.08 14.50 12.36
N ASN A 311 -12.90 13.24 12.76
CA ASN A 311 -11.62 12.68 13.18
C ASN A 311 -10.90 11.91 12.06
N GLY A 312 -11.50 11.75 10.88
CA GLY A 312 -10.90 11.03 9.76
C GLY A 312 -10.46 9.60 10.13
N LEU A 313 -9.24 9.22 9.72
CA LEU A 313 -8.66 7.90 9.99
C LEU A 313 -8.66 7.51 11.48
N PRO A 314 -8.19 8.37 12.42
CA PRO A 314 -8.24 8.10 13.86
C PRO A 314 -9.57 7.57 14.42
N ALA A 315 -10.71 7.85 13.78
CA ALA A 315 -12.01 7.30 14.18
C ALA A 315 -12.02 5.76 14.22
N LEU A 316 -11.28 5.09 13.32
CA LEU A 316 -11.24 3.62 13.29
C LEU A 316 -10.58 3.02 14.53
N ARG A 317 -9.53 3.70 15.05
CA ARG A 317 -8.89 3.31 16.31
C ARG A 317 -9.82 3.56 17.49
N GLN A 318 -10.46 4.73 17.55
CA GLN A 318 -11.41 5.08 18.61
C GLN A 318 -12.52 4.05 18.72
N LEU A 319 -13.08 3.60 17.58
CA LEU A 319 -14.06 2.52 17.53
C LEU A 319 -13.49 1.23 18.14
N GLY A 320 -12.30 0.82 17.68
CA GLY A 320 -11.67 -0.41 18.12
C GLY A 320 -11.38 -0.44 19.63
N GLU A 321 -10.79 0.63 20.16
CA GLU A 321 -10.47 0.77 21.59
C GLU A 321 -11.74 0.78 22.44
N ALA A 322 -12.75 1.56 22.07
CA ALA A 322 -14.01 1.62 22.82
C ALA A 322 -14.71 0.25 22.91
N VAL A 323 -14.71 -0.53 21.81
CA VAL A 323 -15.24 -1.89 21.81
C VAL A 323 -14.38 -2.85 22.65
N GLY A 324 -13.05 -2.70 22.58
CA GLY A 324 -12.10 -3.46 23.39
C GLY A 324 -12.30 -3.24 24.90
N GLU A 325 -12.60 -2.00 25.29
CA GLU A 325 -12.94 -1.59 26.65
C GLU A 325 -14.33 -2.05 27.10
N GLY A 326 -15.08 -2.71 26.22
CA GLY A 326 -16.37 -3.32 26.54
C GLY A 326 -17.58 -2.43 26.30
N ARG A 327 -17.42 -1.29 25.62
CA ARG A 327 -18.58 -0.49 25.20
C ARG A 327 -19.40 -1.24 24.17
N SER A 328 -20.71 -0.93 24.13
CA SER A 328 -21.59 -1.49 23.12
C SER A 328 -21.19 -0.99 21.72
N THR A 329 -21.42 -1.82 20.71
CA THR A 329 -21.15 -1.50 19.31
C THR A 329 -21.80 -0.17 18.89
N LYS A 330 -23.06 0.07 19.26
CA LYS A 330 -23.76 1.31 18.92
C LYS A 330 -23.12 2.54 19.55
N ALA A 331 -22.82 2.47 20.86
CA ALA A 331 -22.16 3.58 21.53
C ALA A 331 -20.77 3.82 20.93
N ALA A 332 -19.94 2.79 20.80
CA ALA A 332 -18.58 2.92 20.24
C ALA A 332 -18.59 3.52 18.82
N PHE A 333 -19.56 3.12 18.00
CA PHE A 333 -19.76 3.68 16.66
C PHE A 333 -20.15 5.17 16.71
N TYR A 334 -21.08 5.54 17.59
CA TYR A 334 -21.47 6.93 17.81
C TYR A 334 -20.27 7.80 18.22
N ASP A 335 -19.48 7.38 19.20
CA ASP A 335 -18.33 8.19 19.66
C ASP A 335 -17.26 8.34 18.58
N ALA A 336 -17.01 7.29 17.80
CA ALA A 336 -15.97 7.30 16.76
C ALA A 336 -16.36 8.18 15.57
N PHE A 337 -17.63 8.14 15.17
CA PHE A 337 -18.08 8.77 13.92
C PHE A 337 -19.00 9.97 14.13
N GLY A 338 -19.57 10.19 15.31
CA GLY A 338 -20.62 11.18 15.53
C GLY A 338 -21.95 10.84 14.84
N LEU A 339 -22.21 9.55 14.62
CA LEU A 339 -23.36 9.04 13.87
C LEU A 339 -23.88 7.76 14.53
N GLU A 340 -25.19 7.62 14.68
CA GLU A 340 -25.80 6.37 15.14
C GLU A 340 -25.66 5.27 14.07
N LEU A 341 -25.35 4.04 14.49
CA LEU A 341 -25.16 2.92 13.56
C LEU A 341 -26.42 2.61 12.72
N ASP A 342 -27.60 2.72 13.32
CA ASP A 342 -28.86 2.48 12.62
C ASP A 342 -29.14 3.59 11.58
N ASP A 343 -28.77 4.84 11.89
CA ASP A 343 -28.89 5.96 10.95
C ASP A 343 -27.90 5.82 9.80
N PHE A 344 -26.69 5.31 10.06
CA PHE A 344 -25.75 4.98 9.00
C PHE A 344 -26.32 3.93 8.04
N TYR A 345 -26.96 2.87 8.57
CA TYR A 345 -27.62 1.89 7.71
C TYR A 345 -28.71 2.51 6.85
N ALA A 346 -29.58 3.35 7.44
CA ALA A 346 -30.63 4.03 6.66
C ALA A 346 -30.05 4.86 5.51
N GLN A 347 -28.95 5.59 5.76
CA GLN A 347 -28.30 6.42 4.76
C GLN A 347 -27.56 5.59 3.70
N PHE A 348 -26.86 4.52 4.10
CA PHE A 348 -26.19 3.61 3.18
C PHE A 348 -27.18 2.92 2.25
N GLU A 349 -28.31 2.44 2.79
CA GLU A 349 -29.35 1.78 2.02
C GLU A 349 -30.10 2.73 1.08
N ALA A 350 -30.15 4.02 1.39
CA ALA A 350 -30.64 5.03 0.45
C ALA A 350 -29.66 5.28 -0.72
N TRP A 351 -28.36 5.24 -0.45
CA TRP A 351 -27.31 5.44 -1.47
C TRP A 351 -27.07 4.21 -2.35
N ARG A 352 -27.09 3.00 -1.77
CA ARG A 352 -26.83 1.71 -2.46
C ARG A 352 -27.58 1.53 -3.79
N PRO A 353 -28.91 1.75 -3.91
CA PRO A 353 -29.62 1.61 -5.18
C PRO A 353 -29.25 2.68 -6.22
N LEU A 354 -28.66 3.81 -5.82
CA LEU A 354 -28.11 4.80 -6.74
C LEU A 354 -26.78 4.32 -7.31
N VAL A 355 -25.91 3.76 -6.45
CA VAL A 355 -24.65 3.12 -6.85
C VAL A 355 -24.89 2.00 -7.84
N VAL A 356 -25.84 1.11 -7.54
CA VAL A 356 -26.16 -0.03 -8.42
C VAL A 356 -26.65 0.43 -9.80
N ARG A 357 -27.43 1.52 -9.85
CA ARG A 357 -27.92 2.08 -11.13
C ARG A 357 -26.85 2.81 -11.92
N ASN A 358 -25.94 3.52 -11.24
CA ASN A 358 -24.94 4.39 -11.86
C ASN A 358 -23.55 4.20 -11.23
N PRO A 359 -22.90 3.03 -11.38
CA PRO A 359 -21.65 2.72 -10.68
C PRO A 359 -20.51 3.68 -11.06
N GLY A 360 -20.45 4.14 -12.32
CA GLY A 360 -19.45 5.12 -12.76
C GLY A 360 -19.56 6.50 -12.09
N GLN A 361 -20.67 6.80 -11.41
CA GLN A 361 -20.86 8.02 -10.64
C GLN A 361 -20.96 7.79 -9.13
N ALA A 362 -20.80 6.55 -8.66
CA ALA A 362 -21.08 6.16 -7.26
C ALA A 362 -20.46 7.10 -6.22
N PHE A 363 -19.18 7.42 -6.38
CA PHE A 363 -18.45 8.32 -5.48
C PHE A 363 -18.84 9.79 -5.67
N ALA A 364 -19.18 10.22 -6.89
CA ALA A 364 -19.60 11.60 -7.19
C ALA A 364 -21.02 11.92 -6.68
N ILE A 365 -21.92 10.92 -6.65
CA ILE A 365 -23.29 11.06 -6.16
C ILE A 365 -23.45 10.67 -4.68
N ARG A 366 -22.34 10.32 -4.01
CA ARG A 366 -22.34 9.96 -2.60
C ARG A 366 -22.79 11.18 -1.77
N PRO A 367 -23.89 11.08 -1.00
CA PRO A 367 -24.35 12.20 -0.19
C PRO A 367 -23.40 12.47 0.98
N LYS A 368 -23.47 13.66 1.56
CA LYS A 368 -22.85 13.91 2.86
C LYS A 368 -23.61 13.13 3.93
N LEU A 369 -22.91 12.46 4.85
CA LEU A 369 -23.57 11.85 5.99
C LEU A 369 -24.23 12.92 6.86
N ILE A 370 -25.46 12.64 7.25
CA ILE A 370 -26.20 13.41 8.24
C ILE A 370 -25.77 12.87 9.60
N MET A 371 -25.02 13.67 10.34
CA MET A 371 -24.47 13.32 11.65
C MET A 371 -25.55 13.42 12.72
N ALA A 372 -25.33 12.76 13.86
CA ALA A 372 -26.20 12.94 15.02
C ALA A 372 -26.02 14.35 15.60
N ASN A 373 -27.11 14.93 16.11
CA ASN A 373 -27.13 16.26 16.71
C ASN A 373 -26.44 16.31 18.08
#